data_AF-A0A838IQQ1-F1
#
_entry.id   AF-A0A838IQQ1-F1
#
_cell.length_a   1.000
_cell.length_b   1.000
_cell.length_c   1.000
_cell.angle_alpha   90.00
_cell.angle_beta   90.00
_cell.angle_gamma   90.00
#
_symmetry.space_group_name_H-M   'P 1'
#
loop_
_entity.id
_entity.type
_entity.pdbx_description
1 polymer ?
#
loop_
_entity_poly.entity_id
_entity_poly.type
_entity_poly.pdbx_seq_one_letter_code
_entity_poly.pdbx_strand_id
1 'polypeptide(L)'
;MVKVCAFAFVLLAASFLGGCGLEPSDTGERAPDELREFHTVALPLVAPCTVNVEGFGEVDIEEDYIANVVACENGNAPPEALKAQALQARSFLYYKLFVAKVTTIRNSQADQVYKCSYTTASERHFEAARATRGQFASWNNHIVATFYVAGARPANPDSGEPIVACNGAGGADTTNTERWVTYNWGKSGCGIKMTPLGWVPADCNSNPHNRGCASQNGQACLANRGMGYEDMMRNYYGADIVLERSTGACGGPFVPPYEPTVHDTFCASSGVDGSL
;
A
#
# COMPACT_ATOMS: atom_id res chain seq x y z
N MET A 1 -23.60 4.41 -32.45
CA MET A 1 -22.93 4.11 -33.73
C MET A 1 -21.50 3.72 -33.41
N VAL A 2 -21.27 2.52 -32.89
CA VAL A 2 -20.86 1.30 -33.63
C VAL A 2 -19.66 1.55 -34.55
N LYS A 3 -18.50 1.06 -34.13
CA LYS A 3 -17.57 0.37 -35.04
C LYS A 3 -16.93 -0.80 -34.29
N VAL A 4 -17.46 -1.97 -34.64
CA VAL A 4 -16.94 -3.31 -34.43
C VAL A 4 -15.64 -3.46 -35.24
N CYS A 5 -14.65 -4.15 -34.68
CA CYS A 5 -13.68 -4.90 -35.48
C CYS A 5 -13.71 -6.35 -34.99
N ALA A 6 -13.89 -7.26 -35.94
CA ALA A 6 -14.15 -8.67 -35.76
C ALA A 6 -13.10 -9.50 -36.49
N PHE A 7 -13.06 -10.78 -36.11
CA PHE A 7 -12.48 -11.95 -36.79
C PHE A 7 -10.96 -12.15 -36.75
N ALA A 8 -10.52 -13.25 -36.15
CA ALA A 8 -10.32 -14.49 -36.92
C ALA A 8 -10.29 -15.73 -36.00
N PHE A 9 -10.93 -16.79 -36.48
CA PHE A 9 -11.07 -18.13 -35.93
C PHE A 9 -10.07 -19.03 -36.67
N VAL A 10 -9.29 -19.87 -35.98
CA VAL A 10 -8.69 -21.07 -36.59
C VAL A 10 -8.87 -22.23 -35.62
N LEU A 11 -9.66 -23.20 -36.06
CA LEU A 11 -9.82 -24.52 -35.48
C LEU A 11 -8.92 -25.47 -36.28
N LEU A 12 -8.14 -26.32 -35.60
CA LEU A 12 -7.69 -27.58 -36.19
C LEU A 12 -7.74 -28.68 -35.13
N ALA A 13 -8.47 -29.74 -35.46
CA ALA A 13 -8.55 -30.98 -34.70
C ALA A 13 -7.69 -32.05 -35.40
N ALA A 14 -7.14 -33.00 -34.64
CA ALA A 14 -7.28 -34.44 -34.89
C ALA A 14 -6.40 -35.26 -33.93
N SER A 15 -7.04 -36.26 -33.32
CA SER A 15 -6.47 -37.34 -32.53
C SER A 15 -5.89 -38.45 -33.42
N PHE A 16 -4.87 -39.18 -32.96
CA PHE A 16 -4.60 -40.56 -33.38
C PHE A 16 -4.00 -41.39 -32.23
N LEU A 17 -4.31 -42.69 -32.32
CA LEU A 17 -4.23 -43.76 -31.32
C LEU A 17 -2.82 -44.36 -31.11
N GLY A 18 -2.59 -44.86 -29.90
CA GLY A 18 -2.16 -46.25 -29.62
C GLY A 18 -0.76 -46.73 -30.05
N GLY A 19 0.09 -47.01 -29.05
CA GLY A 19 1.27 -47.88 -29.21
C GLY A 19 1.90 -48.21 -27.86
N CYS A 20 1.80 -49.48 -27.44
CA CYS A 20 2.50 -50.04 -26.29
C CYS A 20 3.96 -50.34 -26.65
N GLY A 21 4.91 -49.96 -25.79
CA GLY A 21 6.31 -50.35 -25.88
C GLY A 21 7.02 -50.09 -24.55
N LEU A 22 7.31 -51.17 -23.82
CA LEU A 22 8.12 -51.21 -22.61
C LEU A 22 9.60 -51.28 -23.00
N GLU A 23 10.43 -50.34 -22.52
CA GLU A 23 11.83 -50.60 -22.14
C GLU A 23 12.21 -49.65 -20.98
N PRO A 24 12.89 -50.13 -19.92
CA PRO A 24 13.36 -49.28 -18.83
C PRO A 24 14.79 -48.80 -19.12
N SER A 25 14.97 -47.54 -19.48
CA SER A 25 16.28 -46.90 -19.45
C SER A 25 16.49 -46.21 -18.11
N ASP A 26 17.26 -46.89 -17.26
CA ASP A 26 17.95 -46.31 -16.12
C ASP A 26 18.93 -45.24 -16.63
N THR A 27 18.57 -43.97 -16.47
CA THR A 27 19.51 -42.85 -16.47
C THR A 27 19.17 -41.98 -15.28
N GLY A 28 20.05 -42.02 -14.29
CA GLY A 28 19.88 -41.32 -13.02
C GLY A 28 19.51 -39.85 -13.17
N GLU A 29 18.29 -39.52 -12.78
CA GLU A 29 17.93 -38.18 -12.37
C GLU A 29 18.21 -38.06 -10.87
N ARG A 30 19.38 -37.52 -10.59
CA ARG A 30 19.66 -36.85 -9.32
C ARG A 30 18.60 -35.75 -9.20
N ALA A 31 17.65 -35.90 -8.28
CA ALA A 31 16.70 -34.85 -7.93
C ALA A 31 17.49 -33.53 -7.79
N PRO A 32 17.10 -32.44 -8.49
CA PRO A 32 17.75 -31.17 -8.27
C PRO A 32 17.42 -30.76 -6.84
N ASP A 33 18.44 -30.91 -6.00
CA ASP A 33 18.94 -29.94 -5.05
C ASP A 33 17.86 -28.99 -4.54
N GLU A 34 17.53 -29.18 -3.26
CA GLU A 34 16.86 -28.25 -2.37
C GLU A 34 16.67 -26.87 -3.00
N LEU A 35 15.42 -26.52 -3.29
CA LEU A 35 15.03 -25.13 -3.37
C LEU A 35 15.48 -24.49 -2.06
N ARG A 36 16.67 -23.88 -2.08
CA ARG A 36 17.09 -22.92 -1.07
C ARG A 36 16.00 -21.88 -1.07
N GLU A 37 15.10 -22.03 -0.11
CA GLU A 37 14.18 -21.01 0.32
C GLU A 37 15.08 -19.85 0.75
N PHE A 38 15.37 -18.95 -0.20
CA PHE A 38 15.99 -17.69 0.09
C PHE A 38 14.96 -16.94 0.93
N HIS A 39 15.06 -17.12 2.26
CA HIS A 39 14.48 -16.19 3.21
C HIS A 39 15.12 -14.85 2.91
N THR A 40 14.44 -14.06 2.09
CA THR A 40 14.73 -12.65 1.95
C THR A 40 14.30 -12.05 3.28
N VAL A 41 15.25 -11.90 4.19
CA VAL A 41 15.05 -11.07 5.38
C VAL A 41 14.94 -9.65 4.83
N ALA A 42 13.72 -9.22 4.54
CA ALA A 42 13.43 -7.85 4.18
C ALA A 42 13.82 -7.00 5.38
N LEU A 43 14.99 -6.34 5.31
CA LEU A 43 15.35 -5.36 6.31
C LEU A 43 14.23 -4.32 6.37
N PRO A 44 13.81 -3.91 7.57
CA PRO A 44 12.76 -2.90 7.70
C PRO A 44 13.18 -1.64 6.96
N LEU A 45 12.24 -1.03 6.24
CA LEU A 45 12.49 0.18 5.47
C LEU A 45 13.06 1.29 6.36
N VAL A 46 14.26 1.78 6.06
CA VAL A 46 14.86 2.92 6.76
C VAL A 46 14.36 4.20 6.08
N ALA A 47 13.52 4.96 6.77
CA ALA A 47 12.93 6.17 6.19
C ALA A 47 13.92 7.35 6.24
N PRO A 48 14.02 8.16 5.16
CA PRO A 48 14.72 9.43 5.23
C PRO A 48 13.96 10.38 6.17
N CYS A 49 14.67 11.37 6.70
CA CYS A 49 14.08 12.44 7.50
C CYS A 49 13.40 13.49 6.64
N THR A 50 13.95 13.72 5.45
CA THR A 50 13.53 14.79 4.58
C THR A 50 13.25 14.28 3.17
N VAL A 51 12.49 15.07 2.43
CA VAL A 51 12.24 14.87 1.00
C VAL A 51 12.38 16.21 0.27
N ASN A 52 12.92 16.17 -0.95
CA ASN A 52 12.92 17.35 -1.81
C ASN A 52 11.56 17.48 -2.50
N VAL A 53 10.91 18.65 -2.37
CA VAL A 53 9.64 18.96 -3.00
C VAL A 53 9.81 20.09 -4.01
N GLU A 54 9.26 19.88 -5.21
CA GLU A 54 9.33 20.84 -6.30
C GLU A 54 8.77 22.21 -5.88
N GLY A 55 9.59 23.25 -5.97
CA GLY A 55 9.24 24.62 -5.58
C GLY A 55 9.42 24.95 -4.10
N PHE A 56 9.76 23.98 -3.24
CA PHE A 56 9.90 24.18 -1.79
C PHE A 56 11.25 23.71 -1.22
N GLY A 57 12.00 22.90 -1.97
CA GLY A 57 13.29 22.37 -1.52
C GLY A 57 13.12 21.21 -0.54
N GLU A 58 14.13 21.00 0.30
CA GLU A 58 14.15 19.93 1.28
C GLU A 58 13.25 20.25 2.48
N VAL A 59 12.34 19.33 2.81
CA VAL A 59 11.33 19.49 3.88
C VAL A 59 11.29 18.25 4.76
N ASP A 60 11.00 18.42 6.06
CA ASP A 60 10.85 17.29 6.99
C ASP A 60 9.61 16.47 6.66
N ILE A 61 9.76 15.14 6.58
CA ILE A 61 8.67 14.25 6.19
C ILE A 61 7.59 14.21 7.25
N GLU A 62 7.96 13.97 8.51
CA GLU A 62 6.99 13.67 9.57
C GLU A 62 6.50 14.94 10.30
N GLU A 63 7.32 15.98 10.34
CA GLU A 63 7.03 17.25 11.02
C GLU A 63 6.51 18.35 10.10
N ASP A 64 6.56 18.20 8.76
CA ASP A 64 6.01 19.20 7.81
C ASP A 64 5.20 18.53 6.68
N TYR A 65 5.84 17.69 5.88
CA TYR A 65 5.30 17.18 4.62
C TYR A 65 3.96 16.47 4.77
N ILE A 66 3.89 15.43 5.61
CA ILE A 66 2.70 14.59 5.73
C ILE A 66 1.50 15.39 6.24
N ALA A 67 1.69 16.24 7.25
CA ALA A 67 0.60 17.06 7.80
C ALA A 67 0.05 18.05 6.75
N ASN A 68 0.92 18.65 5.93
CA ASN A 68 0.50 19.57 4.88
C ASN A 68 -0.19 18.86 3.70
N VAL A 69 0.25 17.65 3.34
CA VAL A 69 -0.48 16.82 2.36
C VAL A 69 -1.87 16.47 2.90
N VAL A 70 -1.97 16.03 4.16
CA VAL A 70 -3.27 15.71 4.78
C VAL A 70 -4.22 16.91 4.77
N ALA A 71 -3.73 18.10 5.10
CA ALA A 71 -4.51 19.32 5.09
C ALA A 71 -5.08 19.64 3.69
N CYS A 72 -4.27 19.47 2.65
CA CYS A 72 -4.69 19.74 1.28
C CYS A 72 -5.62 18.67 0.70
N GLU A 73 -5.36 17.41 0.99
CA GLU A 73 -6.11 16.32 0.36
C GLU A 73 -7.46 16.09 1.03
N ASN A 74 -7.50 16.07 2.37
CA ASN A 74 -8.71 15.72 3.10
C ASN A 74 -8.84 16.52 4.41
N GLY A 75 -8.44 17.79 4.40
CA GLY A 75 -8.23 18.57 5.61
C GLY A 75 -9.39 18.55 6.59
N ASN A 76 -10.64 18.62 6.12
CA ASN A 76 -11.84 18.66 6.97
C ASN A 76 -12.40 17.30 7.40
N ALA A 77 -11.69 16.20 7.18
CA ALA A 77 -12.18 14.88 7.54
C ALA A 77 -12.21 14.62 9.05
N PRO A 78 -12.99 13.62 9.50
CA PRO A 78 -12.93 13.14 10.88
C PRO A 78 -11.55 12.54 11.23
N PRO A 79 -11.17 12.46 12.52
CA PRO A 79 -9.82 12.09 12.95
C PRO A 79 -9.28 10.77 12.36
N GLU A 80 -10.10 9.71 12.32
CA GLU A 80 -9.68 8.42 11.75
C GLU A 80 -9.45 8.48 10.23
N ALA A 81 -10.23 9.30 9.51
CA ALA A 81 -9.99 9.53 8.09
C ALA A 81 -8.72 10.35 7.85
N LEU A 82 -8.38 11.30 8.75
CA LEU A 82 -7.10 12.03 8.68
C LEU A 82 -5.90 11.10 8.91
N LYS A 83 -6.01 10.15 9.86
CA LYS A 83 -4.97 9.12 10.07
C LYS A 83 -4.80 8.24 8.84
N ALA A 84 -5.90 7.79 8.22
CA ALA A 84 -5.85 7.03 6.98
C ALA A 84 -5.15 7.82 5.87
N GLN A 85 -5.50 9.09 5.69
CA GLN A 85 -4.87 9.99 4.72
C GLN A 85 -3.36 10.18 4.99
N ALA A 86 -2.93 10.28 6.25
CA ALA A 86 -1.53 10.40 6.61
C ALA A 86 -0.72 9.15 6.25
N LEU A 87 -1.25 7.96 6.54
CA LEU A 87 -0.63 6.68 6.20
C LEU A 87 -0.56 6.47 4.68
N GLN A 88 -1.63 6.79 3.96
CA GLN A 88 -1.65 6.77 2.49
C GLN A 88 -0.64 7.74 1.90
N ALA A 89 -0.56 8.96 2.46
CA ALA A 89 0.38 9.96 1.99
C ALA A 89 1.81 9.44 2.09
N ARG A 90 2.16 8.87 3.25
CA ARG A 90 3.49 8.30 3.53
C ARG A 90 3.81 7.08 2.68
N SER A 91 2.85 6.19 2.49
CA SER A 91 3.03 4.97 1.68
C SER A 91 3.28 5.33 0.21
N PHE A 92 2.53 6.28 -0.35
CA PHE A 92 2.77 6.77 -1.70
C PHE A 92 4.13 7.47 -1.81
N LEU A 93 4.50 8.32 -0.84
CA LEU A 93 5.83 8.93 -0.79
C LEU A 93 6.94 7.87 -0.81
N TYR A 94 6.86 6.85 0.04
CA TYR A 94 7.85 5.77 0.07
C TYR A 94 7.86 4.97 -1.24
N TYR A 95 6.70 4.69 -1.84
CA TYR A 95 6.64 4.08 -3.17
C TYR A 95 7.40 4.93 -4.20
N LYS A 96 7.19 6.25 -4.20
CA LYS A 96 7.88 7.17 -5.11
C LYS A 96 9.40 7.12 -4.92
N LEU A 97 9.88 7.25 -3.69
CA LEU A 97 11.31 7.28 -3.38
C LEU A 97 12.00 5.94 -3.62
N PHE A 98 11.41 4.84 -3.14
CA PHE A 98 12.09 3.55 -3.07
C PHE A 98 11.76 2.60 -4.21
N VAL A 99 10.59 2.74 -4.85
CA VAL A 99 10.18 1.89 -5.97
C VAL A 99 10.33 2.63 -7.28
N ALA A 100 9.73 3.82 -7.41
CA ALA A 100 9.84 4.63 -8.62
C ALA A 100 11.19 5.36 -8.74
N LYS A 101 12.02 5.32 -7.69
CA LYS A 101 13.36 5.93 -7.62
C LYS A 101 13.38 7.43 -7.96
N VAL A 102 12.32 8.15 -7.61
CA VAL A 102 12.32 9.62 -7.77
C VAL A 102 13.05 10.27 -6.59
N THR A 103 13.75 11.37 -6.87
CA THR A 103 14.50 12.13 -5.86
C THR A 103 13.79 13.43 -5.46
N THR A 104 12.81 13.86 -6.25
CA THR A 104 12.01 15.06 -6.01
C THR A 104 10.54 14.73 -6.22
N ILE A 105 9.69 15.10 -5.28
CA ILE A 105 8.24 14.93 -5.38
C ILE A 105 7.63 16.19 -6.01
N ARG A 106 6.75 15.99 -7.00
CA ARG A 106 6.03 17.09 -7.63
C ARG A 106 4.94 17.60 -6.71
N ASN A 107 4.83 18.92 -6.55
CA ASN A 107 3.69 19.51 -5.86
C ASN A 107 2.49 19.66 -6.82
N SER A 108 1.82 18.54 -7.12
CA SER A 108 0.68 18.52 -8.03
C SER A 108 -0.14 17.24 -7.87
N GLN A 109 -1.30 17.19 -8.52
CA GLN A 109 -2.14 15.98 -8.60
C GLN A 109 -1.45 14.78 -9.26
N ALA A 110 -0.30 14.98 -9.94
CA ALA A 110 0.46 13.87 -10.51
C ALA A 110 1.23 13.05 -9.45
N ASP A 111 1.56 13.68 -8.31
CA ASP A 111 2.14 13.01 -7.14
C ASP A 111 1.24 13.27 -5.93
N GLN A 112 1.52 14.32 -5.15
CA GLN A 112 0.71 14.75 -4.01
C GLN A 112 0.75 16.28 -3.90
N VAL A 113 -0.35 16.88 -3.48
CA VAL A 113 -0.39 18.34 -3.27
C VAL A 113 0.20 18.68 -1.90
N TYR A 114 1.41 19.21 -1.90
CA TYR A 114 2.14 19.72 -0.73
C TYR A 114 1.99 21.24 -0.64
N LYS A 115 1.21 21.73 0.33
CA LYS A 115 0.83 23.14 0.53
C LYS A 115 -0.02 23.69 -0.62
N CYS A 116 -1.29 23.93 -0.33
CA CYS A 116 -2.32 24.40 -1.24
C CYS A 116 -2.81 25.79 -0.81
N SER A 117 -3.27 26.60 -1.76
CA SER A 117 -3.59 28.02 -1.52
C SER A 117 -4.80 28.26 -0.61
N TYR A 118 -5.65 27.26 -0.41
CA TYR A 118 -6.93 27.41 0.28
C TYR A 118 -6.93 26.93 1.73
N THR A 119 -5.84 26.32 2.22
CA THR A 119 -5.74 25.90 3.62
C THR A 119 -4.30 25.76 4.10
N THR A 120 -4.13 25.75 5.41
CA THR A 120 -2.86 25.49 6.09
C THR A 120 -3.06 24.34 7.08
N ALA A 121 -2.00 23.57 7.32
CA ALA A 121 -2.06 22.51 8.32
C ALA A 121 -2.31 23.10 9.72
N SER A 122 -3.45 22.77 10.32
CA SER A 122 -3.73 22.92 11.75
C SER A 122 -3.34 21.68 12.57
N GLU A 123 -3.38 21.80 13.90
CA GLU A 123 -2.94 20.78 14.87
C GLU A 123 -3.51 19.38 14.60
N ARG A 124 -4.79 19.26 14.22
CA ARG A 124 -5.41 17.94 13.94
C ARG A 124 -4.69 17.16 12.82
N HIS A 125 -4.09 17.85 11.85
CA HIS A 125 -3.37 17.20 10.77
C HIS A 125 -1.99 16.72 11.26
N PHE A 126 -1.32 17.50 12.12
CA PHE A 126 -0.10 17.08 12.79
C PHE A 126 -0.34 15.93 13.78
N GLU A 127 -1.47 15.93 14.50
CA GLU A 127 -1.89 14.81 15.34
C GLU A 127 -2.09 13.53 14.52
N ALA A 128 -2.76 13.60 13.38
CA ALA A 128 -2.95 12.46 12.49
C ALA A 128 -1.62 11.94 11.90
N ALA A 129 -0.72 12.84 11.49
CA ALA A 129 0.61 12.50 11.03
C ALA A 129 1.44 11.79 12.13
N ARG A 130 1.48 12.37 13.34
CA ARG A 130 2.18 11.78 14.50
C ARG A 130 1.59 10.45 14.95
N ALA A 131 0.26 10.33 15.00
CA ALA A 131 -0.41 9.09 15.39
C ALA A 131 -0.08 7.92 14.46
N THR A 132 0.26 8.21 13.20
CA THR A 132 0.65 7.23 12.19
C THR A 132 2.12 7.32 11.82
N ARG A 133 2.97 7.96 12.63
CA ARG A 133 4.37 8.24 12.29
C ARG A 133 5.08 6.98 11.80
N GLY A 134 5.68 7.08 10.62
CA GLY A 134 6.43 5.97 10.03
C GLY A 134 5.59 4.82 9.50
N GLN A 135 4.27 4.82 9.69
CA GLN A 135 3.43 3.74 9.21
C GLN A 135 3.22 3.81 7.70
N PHE A 136 3.34 2.66 7.03
CA PHE A 136 3.06 2.51 5.61
C PHE A 136 2.41 1.16 5.31
N ALA A 137 1.72 1.05 4.18
CA ALA A 137 1.11 -0.20 3.74
C ALA A 137 2.06 -1.03 2.89
N SER A 138 2.12 -2.34 3.16
CA SER A 138 2.83 -3.33 2.35
C SER A 138 1.94 -4.51 2.00
N TRP A 139 2.34 -5.25 0.96
CA TRP A 139 1.75 -6.55 0.60
C TRP A 139 2.85 -7.43 0.01
N ASN A 140 2.99 -8.66 0.51
CA ASN A 140 4.08 -9.58 0.13
C ASN A 140 5.47 -8.92 0.17
N ASN A 141 5.76 -8.13 1.22
CA ASN A 141 7.01 -7.37 1.39
C ASN A 141 7.24 -6.26 0.33
N HIS A 142 6.22 -5.89 -0.44
CA HIS A 142 6.27 -4.76 -1.37
C HIS A 142 5.48 -3.56 -0.83
N ILE A 143 6.07 -2.37 -0.91
CA ILE A 143 5.40 -1.12 -0.55
C ILE A 143 4.18 -0.92 -1.45
N VAL A 144 3.01 -0.66 -0.87
CA VAL A 144 1.80 -0.35 -1.64
C VAL A 144 1.77 1.13 -1.95
N ALA A 145 1.50 1.50 -3.20
CA ALA A 145 1.44 2.91 -3.62
C ALA A 145 0.28 3.68 -2.95
N THR A 146 -0.76 2.99 -2.49
CA THR A 146 -1.95 3.57 -1.83
C THR A 146 -2.52 4.79 -2.56
N PHE A 147 -2.97 4.61 -3.81
CA PHE A 147 -3.67 5.66 -4.54
C PHE A 147 -4.91 6.14 -3.76
N TYR A 148 -5.24 7.41 -3.89
CA TYR A 148 -6.47 7.98 -3.33
C TYR A 148 -7.00 9.09 -4.24
N VAL A 149 -8.30 9.28 -4.19
CA VAL A 149 -9.03 10.34 -4.92
C VAL A 149 -10.20 10.82 -4.06
N ALA A 150 -10.89 11.89 -4.50
CA ALA A 150 -12.09 12.36 -3.82
C ALA A 150 -13.15 11.24 -3.69
N GLY A 151 -13.43 10.55 -4.81
CA GLY A 151 -14.53 9.59 -4.92
C GLY A 151 -15.90 10.25 -4.75
N ALA A 152 -16.97 9.50 -4.97
CA ALA A 152 -18.32 10.02 -4.80
C ALA A 152 -18.64 10.22 -3.31
N ARG A 153 -19.52 11.18 -3.01
CA ARG A 153 -20.16 11.30 -1.70
C ARG A 153 -21.26 10.24 -1.58
N PRO A 154 -21.15 9.24 -0.68
CA PRO A 154 -22.14 8.17 -0.58
C PRO A 154 -23.56 8.71 -0.34
N ALA A 155 -24.55 8.20 -1.07
CA ALA A 155 -25.94 8.61 -0.92
C ALA A 155 -26.60 7.83 0.22
N ASN A 156 -27.05 8.53 1.27
CA ASN A 156 -27.82 7.97 2.39
C ASN A 156 -27.20 6.71 3.02
N PRO A 157 -26.06 6.83 3.71
CA PRO A 157 -25.35 5.65 4.16
C PRO A 157 -26.05 5.05 5.40
N ASP A 158 -26.53 3.81 5.30
CA ASP A 158 -27.00 3.00 6.44
C ASP A 158 -25.89 2.89 7.52
N SER A 159 -26.25 3.09 8.78
CA SER A 159 -25.33 2.94 9.91
C SER A 159 -25.08 1.49 10.30
N GLY A 160 -26.00 0.57 9.97
CA GLY A 160 -25.87 -0.86 10.32
C GLY A 160 -24.84 -1.61 9.48
N GLU A 161 -24.55 -1.11 8.27
CA GLU A 161 -23.67 -1.77 7.29
C GLU A 161 -22.68 -0.76 6.68
N PRO A 162 -21.77 -0.16 7.50
CA PRO A 162 -20.93 0.96 7.09
C PRO A 162 -20.06 0.68 5.85
N ILE A 163 -19.55 -0.54 5.72
CA ILE A 163 -18.72 -0.97 4.58
C ILE A 163 -19.47 -0.83 3.25
N VAL A 164 -20.73 -1.25 3.21
CA VAL A 164 -21.53 -1.18 1.98
C VAL A 164 -22.08 0.22 1.78
N ALA A 165 -22.57 0.82 2.87
CA ALA A 165 -23.23 2.12 2.87
C ALA A 165 -22.31 3.27 2.46
N CYS A 166 -21.02 3.21 2.82
CA CYS A 166 -20.05 4.26 2.49
C CYS A 166 -19.38 4.07 1.12
N ASN A 167 -19.89 3.17 0.29
CA ASN A 167 -19.49 3.09 -1.12
C ASN A 167 -20.10 4.26 -1.90
N GLY A 168 -19.43 4.70 -2.95
CA GLY A 168 -19.83 5.86 -3.74
C GLY A 168 -20.95 5.58 -4.75
N ALA A 169 -21.43 4.34 -4.85
CA ALA A 169 -22.50 3.95 -5.76
C ALA A 169 -23.80 4.75 -5.49
N GLY A 170 -24.33 5.40 -6.53
CA GLY A 170 -25.50 6.28 -6.41
C GLY A 170 -25.25 7.61 -5.70
N GLY A 171 -24.01 7.87 -5.29
CA GLY A 171 -23.55 9.10 -4.66
C GLY A 171 -23.28 10.25 -5.63
N ALA A 172 -23.08 11.45 -5.08
CA ALA A 172 -22.71 12.62 -5.87
C ALA A 172 -21.19 12.61 -6.14
N ASP A 173 -20.80 12.51 -7.42
CA ASP A 173 -19.40 12.56 -7.86
C ASP A 173 -19.14 13.76 -8.76
N THR A 174 -18.95 14.94 -8.17
CA THR A 174 -18.64 16.18 -8.91
C THR A 174 -17.26 16.16 -9.56
N THR A 175 -16.39 15.23 -9.14
CA THR A 175 -14.99 15.13 -9.61
C THR A 175 -14.80 14.06 -10.67
N ASN A 176 -15.80 13.19 -10.89
CA ASN A 176 -15.72 12.02 -11.78
C ASN A 176 -14.53 11.10 -11.45
N THR A 177 -14.21 10.97 -10.16
CA THR A 177 -13.08 10.15 -9.68
C THR A 177 -13.50 8.82 -9.05
N GLU A 178 -14.80 8.62 -8.77
CA GLU A 178 -15.33 7.39 -8.18
C GLU A 178 -14.98 6.13 -8.98
N ARG A 179 -14.92 6.26 -10.31
CA ARG A 179 -14.52 5.17 -11.22
C ARG A 179 -13.15 4.56 -10.92
N TRP A 180 -12.29 5.28 -10.21
CA TRP A 180 -10.96 4.82 -9.81
C TRP A 180 -10.95 4.10 -8.47
N VAL A 181 -11.96 4.33 -7.62
CA VAL A 181 -12.07 3.80 -6.27
C VAL A 181 -12.31 2.28 -6.30
N THR A 182 -11.71 1.58 -5.34
CA THR A 182 -11.81 0.12 -5.24
C THR A 182 -12.29 -0.29 -3.86
N TYR A 183 -13.33 -1.14 -3.81
CA TYR A 183 -13.88 -1.67 -2.56
C TYR A 183 -13.46 -3.14 -2.41
N ASN A 184 -12.48 -3.34 -1.54
CA ASN A 184 -11.71 -4.56 -1.31
C ASN A 184 -11.89 -5.15 0.10
N TRP A 185 -12.87 -4.69 0.87
CA TRP A 185 -13.21 -5.31 2.15
C TRP A 185 -13.40 -6.82 2.03
N GLY A 186 -12.73 -7.59 2.88
CA GLY A 186 -12.76 -9.05 2.88
C GLY A 186 -12.06 -9.74 1.69
N LYS A 187 -11.47 -8.98 0.75
CA LYS A 187 -10.74 -9.54 -0.40
C LYS A 187 -9.24 -9.57 -0.13
N SER A 188 -8.55 -10.58 -0.64
CA SER A 188 -7.11 -10.78 -0.48
C SER A 188 -6.47 -11.37 -1.73
N GLY A 189 -5.13 -11.44 -1.77
CA GLY A 189 -4.38 -11.98 -2.91
C GLY A 189 -4.74 -11.29 -4.21
N CYS A 190 -4.84 -12.05 -5.30
CA CYS A 190 -5.35 -11.55 -6.58
C CYS A 190 -6.89 -11.44 -6.65
N GLY A 191 -7.60 -11.70 -5.54
CA GLY A 191 -9.05 -11.50 -5.44
C GLY A 191 -9.46 -10.03 -5.28
N ILE A 192 -8.51 -9.12 -5.04
CA ILE A 192 -8.79 -7.68 -4.98
C ILE A 192 -9.09 -7.07 -6.36
N LYS A 193 -9.75 -5.92 -6.36
CA LYS A 193 -9.81 -5.03 -7.51
C LYS A 193 -8.65 -4.04 -7.43
N MET A 194 -7.74 -4.10 -8.39
CA MET A 194 -6.68 -3.09 -8.57
C MET A 194 -7.25 -1.84 -9.26
N THR A 195 -6.67 -0.67 -9.00
CA THR A 195 -7.10 0.58 -9.65
C THR A 195 -6.35 0.78 -10.97
N PRO A 196 -6.99 1.26 -12.04
CA PRO A 196 -6.30 1.58 -13.30
C PRO A 196 -5.50 2.89 -13.24
N LEU A 197 -5.45 3.58 -12.09
CA LEU A 197 -4.47 4.65 -11.85
C LEU A 197 -3.03 4.13 -11.86
N GLY A 198 -2.84 2.85 -11.54
CA GLY A 198 -1.59 2.12 -11.77
C GLY A 198 -1.77 1.08 -12.88
N TRP A 199 -0.66 0.48 -13.31
CA TRP A 199 -0.70 -0.66 -14.23
C TRP A 199 -1.46 -1.84 -13.61
N VAL A 200 -2.40 -2.43 -14.34
CA VAL A 200 -3.16 -3.62 -13.92
C VAL A 200 -2.74 -4.80 -14.80
N PRO A 201 -1.86 -5.70 -14.30
CA PRO A 201 -1.46 -6.90 -15.01
C PRO A 201 -2.55 -7.99 -15.01
N ALA A 202 -2.38 -9.00 -15.86
CA ALA A 202 -3.22 -10.21 -15.82
C ALA A 202 -2.96 -11.05 -14.56
N ASP A 203 -1.71 -11.10 -14.09
CA ASP A 203 -1.32 -11.66 -12.80
C ASP A 203 -0.97 -10.53 -11.83
N CYS A 204 -1.72 -10.42 -10.73
CA CYS A 204 -1.55 -9.33 -9.76
C CYS A 204 -0.14 -9.29 -9.15
N ASN A 205 0.55 -10.42 -9.07
CA ASN A 205 1.93 -10.48 -8.54
C ASN A 205 2.94 -9.74 -9.42
N SER A 206 2.60 -9.47 -10.68
CA SER A 206 3.47 -8.67 -11.56
C SER A 206 3.47 -7.18 -11.21
N ASN A 207 2.46 -6.69 -10.46
CA ASN A 207 2.45 -5.34 -9.91
C ASN A 207 1.91 -5.32 -8.47
N PRO A 208 2.73 -5.77 -7.50
CA PRO A 208 2.30 -5.88 -6.12
C PRO A 208 2.06 -4.52 -5.45
N HIS A 209 2.56 -3.43 -6.07
CA HIS A 209 2.44 -2.07 -5.55
C HIS A 209 1.03 -1.47 -5.76
N ASN A 210 0.27 -1.94 -6.75
CA ASN A 210 -1.06 -1.41 -7.07
C ASN A 210 -2.16 -2.27 -6.43
N ARG A 211 -2.56 -1.91 -5.22
CA ARG A 211 -3.58 -2.67 -4.47
C ARG A 211 -4.99 -2.07 -4.50
N GLY A 212 -5.17 -0.92 -5.14
CA GLY A 212 -6.45 -0.21 -5.15
C GLY A 212 -6.32 1.30 -5.01
N CYS A 213 -7.47 1.95 -4.88
CA CYS A 213 -7.60 3.39 -4.67
C CYS A 213 -8.67 3.69 -3.64
N ALA A 214 -8.36 4.56 -2.69
CA ALA A 214 -9.31 5.00 -1.67
C ALA A 214 -10.14 6.22 -2.09
N SER A 215 -11.32 6.35 -1.49
CA SER A 215 -12.15 7.56 -1.58
C SER A 215 -12.02 8.40 -0.31
N GLN A 216 -11.65 9.67 -0.44
CA GLN A 216 -11.62 10.65 0.66
C GLN A 216 -13.02 10.84 1.27
N ASN A 217 -14.06 10.95 0.43
CA ASN A 217 -15.45 11.06 0.88
C ASN A 217 -15.94 9.77 1.56
N GLY A 218 -15.57 8.60 1.04
CA GLY A 218 -15.89 7.30 1.64
C GLY A 218 -15.19 7.10 2.98
N GLN A 219 -13.92 7.47 3.12
CA GLN A 219 -13.19 7.44 4.39
C GLN A 219 -13.87 8.33 5.45
N ALA A 220 -14.28 9.54 5.07
CA ALA A 220 -15.02 10.41 6.00
C ALA A 220 -16.36 9.78 6.42
N CYS A 221 -17.08 9.14 5.50
CA CYS A 221 -18.31 8.41 5.81
C CYS A 221 -18.08 7.26 6.79
N LEU A 222 -17.02 6.46 6.57
CA LEU A 222 -16.64 5.33 7.41
C LEU A 222 -16.21 5.79 8.81
N ALA A 223 -15.38 6.83 8.89
CA ALA A 223 -14.91 7.40 10.16
C ALA A 223 -16.09 7.90 11.02
N ASN A 224 -17.05 8.58 10.40
CA ASN A 224 -18.27 9.04 11.07
C ASN A 224 -19.16 7.89 11.58
N ARG A 225 -18.91 6.66 11.14
CA ARG A 225 -19.58 5.42 11.60
C ARG A 225 -18.71 4.60 12.55
N GLY A 226 -17.63 5.18 13.06
CA GLY A 226 -16.78 4.54 14.05
C GLY A 226 -15.76 3.56 13.48
N MET A 227 -15.58 3.51 12.16
CA MET A 227 -14.49 2.72 11.56
C MET A 227 -13.13 3.35 11.88
N GLY A 228 -12.17 2.53 12.28
CA GLY A 228 -10.77 2.93 12.46
C GLY A 228 -10.02 3.06 11.13
N TYR A 229 -8.93 3.80 11.12
CA TYR A 229 -8.11 3.99 9.91
C TYR A 229 -7.54 2.67 9.36
N GLU A 230 -7.20 1.68 10.21
CA GLU A 230 -6.70 0.39 9.71
C GLU A 230 -7.75 -0.36 8.88
N ASP A 231 -9.02 -0.30 9.30
CA ASP A 231 -10.12 -0.92 8.56
C ASP A 231 -10.41 -0.19 7.26
N MET A 232 -10.25 1.13 7.22
CA MET A 232 -10.31 1.87 5.96
C MET A 232 -9.20 1.44 5.00
N MET A 233 -7.98 1.24 5.49
CA MET A 233 -6.88 0.74 4.65
C MET A 233 -7.23 -0.63 4.06
N ARG A 234 -7.74 -1.56 4.87
CA ARG A 234 -8.17 -2.88 4.40
C ARG A 234 -9.36 -2.80 3.43
N ASN A 235 -10.30 -1.88 3.68
CA ASN A 235 -11.46 -1.67 2.82
C ASN A 235 -11.05 -1.27 1.40
N TYR A 236 -10.01 -0.45 1.23
CA TYR A 236 -9.62 0.02 -0.09
C TYR A 236 -8.50 -0.80 -0.76
N TYR A 237 -7.59 -1.40 0.01
CA TYR A 237 -6.39 -2.05 -0.52
C TYR A 237 -6.31 -3.57 -0.26
N GLY A 238 -7.34 -4.14 0.38
CA GLY A 238 -7.47 -5.57 0.66
C GLY A 238 -7.15 -5.95 2.09
N ALA A 239 -7.74 -7.05 2.56
CA ALA A 239 -7.68 -7.52 3.94
C ALA A 239 -6.29 -8.02 4.37
N ASP A 240 -5.44 -8.37 3.40
CA ASP A 240 -4.11 -8.96 3.58
C ASP A 240 -2.96 -7.95 3.42
N ILE A 241 -3.26 -6.64 3.36
CA ILE A 241 -2.19 -5.64 3.53
C ILE A 241 -1.67 -5.69 4.97
N VAL A 242 -0.39 -5.36 5.13
CA VAL A 242 0.25 -5.16 6.42
C VAL A 242 0.52 -3.67 6.59
N LEU A 243 0.21 -3.13 7.78
CA LEU A 243 0.62 -1.78 8.14
C LEU A 243 1.96 -1.89 8.87
N GLU A 244 3.04 -1.71 8.12
CA GLU A 244 4.39 -1.74 8.62
C GLU A 244 4.79 -0.39 9.21
N ARG A 245 5.89 -0.37 9.97
CA ARG A 245 6.51 0.86 10.45
C ARG A 245 7.94 0.92 9.97
N SER A 246 8.33 2.04 9.38
CA SER A 246 9.71 2.28 9.00
C SER A 246 10.62 2.38 10.23
N THR A 247 11.92 2.32 9.99
CA THR A 247 12.97 2.43 11.00
C THR A 247 13.87 3.63 10.69
N GLY A 248 14.86 3.85 11.53
CA GLY A 248 15.76 5.00 11.46
C GLY A 248 15.28 6.18 12.31
N ALA A 249 16.11 7.22 12.38
CA ALA A 249 15.89 8.38 13.25
C ALA A 249 14.55 9.10 13.01
N CYS A 250 13.97 8.92 11.81
CA CYS A 250 12.79 9.67 11.37
C CYS A 250 11.58 8.77 11.04
N GLY A 251 11.74 7.44 10.99
CA GLY A 251 10.72 6.48 10.55
C GLY A 251 9.86 5.83 11.65
N GLY A 252 9.95 6.22 12.91
CA GLY A 252 9.23 5.56 13.99
C GLY A 252 9.86 5.89 15.33
N PRO A 253 9.29 5.46 16.48
CA PRO A 253 9.79 5.88 17.78
C PRO A 253 11.28 5.55 17.87
N PHE A 254 12.08 6.53 18.30
CA PHE A 254 13.48 6.34 18.62
C PHE A 254 13.62 5.06 19.45
N VAL A 255 14.21 4.03 18.86
CA VAL A 255 14.75 2.90 19.61
C VAL A 255 16.11 3.41 20.08
N PRO A 256 16.33 3.71 21.38
CA PRO A 256 17.69 3.94 21.85
C PRO A 256 18.57 2.78 21.38
N PRO A 257 19.86 3.00 21.10
CA PRO A 257 20.77 1.90 20.80
C PRO A 257 20.55 0.81 21.85
N TYR A 258 20.34 -0.41 21.38
CA TYR A 258 20.14 -1.55 22.26
C TYR A 258 21.31 -1.61 23.24
N GLU A 259 21.04 -1.23 24.50
CA GLU A 259 21.94 -1.46 25.62
C GLU A 259 21.86 -2.96 25.92
N PRO A 260 22.93 -3.74 25.70
CA PRO A 260 22.91 -5.16 25.98
C PRO A 260 22.51 -5.36 27.44
N THR A 261 21.51 -6.21 27.69
CA THR A 261 21.19 -6.53 29.06
C THR A 261 22.32 -7.39 29.64
N VAL A 262 22.38 -7.48 30.97
CA VAL A 262 23.33 -8.38 31.65
C VAL A 262 23.14 -9.83 31.17
N HIS A 263 21.92 -10.19 30.75
CA HIS A 263 21.61 -11.50 30.17
C HIS A 263 22.27 -11.71 28.79
N ASP A 264 22.28 -10.68 27.94
CA ASP A 264 22.86 -10.75 26.59
C ASP A 264 24.40 -10.79 26.64
N THR A 265 24.97 -10.10 27.63
CA THR A 265 26.40 -10.15 27.94
C THR A 265 26.79 -11.51 28.53
N PHE A 266 25.90 -12.14 29.31
CA PHE A 266 26.13 -13.46 29.90
C PHE A 266 26.11 -14.56 28.83
N CYS A 267 25.16 -14.51 27.89
CA CYS A 267 25.07 -15.47 26.78
C CYS A 267 26.24 -15.34 25.79
N ALA A 268 26.75 -14.12 25.57
CA ALA A 268 27.92 -13.88 24.73
C ALA A 268 29.25 -14.29 25.38
N SER A 269 29.33 -14.28 26.71
CA SER A 269 30.53 -14.69 27.47
C SER A 269 30.54 -16.16 27.88
N SER A 270 29.39 -16.86 27.80
CA SER A 270 29.30 -18.31 27.98
C SER A 270 29.74 -19.14 26.77
N GLY A 271 30.16 -18.49 25.67
CA GLY A 271 30.93 -19.12 24.59
C GLY A 271 32.37 -19.44 25.02
N VAL A 272 32.52 -20.20 26.10
CA VAL A 272 33.80 -20.79 26.50
C VAL A 272 34.02 -22.03 25.64
N ASP A 273 35.20 -22.10 25.05
CA ASP A 273 35.71 -23.18 24.21
C ASP A 273 35.19 -24.58 24.57
N GLY A 274 34.35 -25.12 23.70
CA GLY A 274 34.12 -26.56 23.62
C GLY A 274 35.32 -27.25 22.98
N SER A 275 36.44 -27.32 23.70
CA SER A 275 37.49 -28.31 23.49
C SER A 275 37.80 -28.99 24.82
N LEU A 276 37.09 -30.09 25.06
CA LEU A 276 37.53 -31.41 25.54
C LEU A 276 36.31 -32.31 25.72
#